data_AF-A0A7V2FXX7-F1
#
_entry.id   AF-A0A7V2FXX7-F1
#
_cell.length_a   1.000
_cell.length_b   1.000
_cell.length_c   1.000
_cell.angle_alpha   90.00
_cell.angle_beta   90.00
_cell.angle_gamma   90.00
#
_symmetry.space_group_name_H-M   'P 1'
#
loop_
_entity.id
_entity.type
_entity.pdbx_description
1 polymer ?
#
loop_
_entity_poly.entity_id
_entity_poly.type
_entity_poly.pdbx_seq_one_letter_code
_entity_poly.pdbx_strand_id
1 'polypeptide(L)'
;MAHGAAIRDRKKEAFWRRHVQGQQASGESIRAYCHAHSLKEPAFYWWRTELARRGQSTAQPAFVPVHVVADTPACIEITLPGGQRVRIRGSVDRQTLADVLAVLTSAGA
;
A
#
# COMPACT_ATOMS: atom_id res chain seq x y z
N MET A 1 -15.12 -32.31 13.43
CA MET A 1 -16.13 -32.40 12.35
C MET A 1 -15.63 -31.61 11.16
N ALA A 2 -15.07 -32.29 10.14
CA ALA A 2 -14.56 -31.66 8.93
C ALA A 2 -15.72 -31.49 7.95
N HIS A 3 -16.15 -30.26 7.69
CA HIS A 3 -17.01 -30.00 6.54
C HIS A 3 -16.16 -30.09 5.28
N GLY A 4 -16.56 -31.00 4.40
CA GLY A 4 -15.86 -31.37 3.18
C GLY A 4 -15.45 -30.14 2.39
N ALA A 5 -14.18 -30.11 2.01
CA ALA A 5 -13.68 -29.17 1.02
C ALA A 5 -14.46 -29.42 -0.27
N ALA A 6 -15.55 -28.67 -0.47
CA ALA A 6 -16.33 -28.69 -1.69
C ALA A 6 -15.38 -28.60 -2.87
N ILE A 7 -15.45 -29.58 -3.77
CA ILE A 7 -14.61 -29.68 -4.97
C ILE A 7 -14.63 -28.32 -5.65
N ARG A 8 -13.48 -27.63 -5.62
CA ARG A 8 -13.36 -26.29 -6.18
C ARG A 8 -13.53 -26.41 -7.69
N ASP A 9 -14.64 -25.92 -8.21
CA ASP A 9 -14.80 -25.77 -9.66
C ASP A 9 -13.92 -24.61 -10.13
N ARG A 10 -12.70 -24.95 -10.56
CA ARG A 10 -11.70 -23.99 -11.03
C ARG A 10 -12.17 -23.23 -12.27
N LYS A 11 -12.99 -23.84 -13.13
CA LYS A 11 -13.50 -23.16 -14.33
C LYS A 11 -14.50 -22.07 -13.95
N LYS A 12 -15.42 -22.40 -13.03
CA LYS A 12 -16.38 -21.44 -12.50
C LYS A 12 -15.69 -20.31 -11.73
N GLU A 13 -14.67 -20.63 -10.92
CA GLU A 13 -13.91 -19.61 -10.22
C GLU A 13 -13.16 -18.68 -11.19
N ALA A 14 -12.50 -19.22 -12.22
CA ALA A 14 -11.80 -18.41 -13.22
C ALA A 14 -12.75 -17.49 -14.00
N PHE A 15 -13.94 -17.98 -14.33
CA PHE A 15 -15.01 -17.19 -14.96
C PHE A 15 -15.38 -15.98 -14.09
N TRP A 16 -15.66 -16.20 -12.80
CA TRP A 16 -16.05 -15.12 -11.90
C TRP A 16 -14.89 -14.17 -11.58
N ARG A 17 -13.65 -14.65 -11.48
CA ARG A 17 -12.47 -13.77 -11.34
C ARG A 17 -12.34 -12.81 -12.51
N ARG A 18 -12.49 -13.31 -13.74
CA ARG A 18 -12.46 -12.48 -14.95
C ARG A 18 -13.53 -11.40 -14.91
N HIS A 19 -14.76 -11.75 -14.53
CA HIS A 19 -15.84 -10.77 -14.49
C HIS A 19 -15.68 -9.73 -13.38
N VAL A 20 -15.20 -10.12 -12.19
CA VAL A 20 -14.93 -9.17 -11.10
C VAL A 20 -13.79 -8.22 -11.48
N GLN A 21 -12.73 -8.70 -12.11
CA GLN A 21 -11.64 -7.85 -12.61
C GLN A 21 -12.11 -6.93 -13.73
N GLY A 22 -12.90 -7.46 -14.68
CA GLY A 22 -13.47 -6.67 -15.78
C GLY A 22 -14.35 -5.53 -15.27
N GLN A 23 -15.17 -5.76 -14.24
CA GLN A 23 -16.00 -4.72 -13.63
C GLN A 23 -15.17 -3.65 -12.91
N GLN A 24 -14.10 -4.05 -12.21
CA GLN A 24 -13.20 -3.09 -11.56
C GLN A 24 -12.45 -2.22 -12.58
N ALA A 25 -12.03 -2.81 -13.70
CA ALA A 25 -11.34 -2.11 -14.76
C ALA A 25 -12.28 -1.18 -15.57
N SER A 26 -13.55 -1.54 -15.73
CA SER A 26 -14.52 -0.70 -16.45
C SER A 26 -14.97 0.51 -15.64
N GLY A 27 -14.84 0.48 -14.30
CA GLY A 27 -15.30 1.55 -13.41
C GLY A 27 -16.83 1.69 -13.35
N GLU A 28 -17.56 0.81 -14.02
CA GLU A 28 -19.02 0.82 -14.03
C GLU A 28 -19.59 0.30 -12.70
N SER A 29 -20.80 0.72 -12.36
CA SER A 29 -21.50 0.12 -11.22
C SER A 29 -21.77 -1.38 -11.47
N ILE A 30 -21.81 -2.17 -10.39
CA ILE A 30 -22.06 -3.62 -10.49
C ILE A 30 -23.36 -3.93 -11.24
N ARG A 31 -24.41 -3.13 -11.05
CA ARG A 31 -25.69 -3.32 -11.74
C ARG A 31 -25.56 -3.11 -13.24
N ALA A 32 -24.94 -2.00 -13.65
CA ALA A 32 -24.69 -1.69 -15.06
C ALA A 32 -23.84 -2.79 -15.72
N TYR A 33 -22.78 -3.23 -15.05
CA TYR A 33 -21.93 -4.30 -15.53
C TYR A 33 -22.66 -5.64 -15.64
N CYS A 34 -23.46 -6.01 -14.63
CA CYS A 34 -24.25 -7.25 -14.65
C CYS A 34 -25.30 -7.23 -15.77
N HIS A 35 -25.96 -6.09 -15.99
CA HIS A 35 -26.90 -5.92 -17.09
C HIS A 35 -26.22 -6.07 -18.45
N ALA A 36 -25.09 -5.37 -18.67
CA ALA A 36 -24.34 -5.44 -19.92
C ALA A 36 -23.79 -6.84 -20.24
N HIS A 37 -23.41 -7.60 -19.20
CA HIS A 37 -22.80 -8.92 -19.35
C HIS A 37 -23.78 -10.09 -19.08
N SER A 38 -25.08 -9.81 -18.94
CA SER A 38 -26.12 -10.81 -18.65
C SER A 38 -25.80 -11.68 -17.42
N LEU A 39 -25.23 -11.08 -16.38
CA LEU A 39 -24.89 -11.74 -15.12
C LEU A 39 -25.99 -11.55 -14.08
N LYS A 40 -26.18 -12.56 -13.23
CA LYS A 40 -27.08 -12.46 -12.08
C LYS A 40 -26.41 -11.64 -10.98
N GLU A 41 -26.98 -10.47 -10.64
CA GLU A 41 -26.44 -9.60 -9.59
C GLU A 41 -26.20 -10.32 -8.25
N PRO A 42 -27.12 -11.15 -7.71
CA PRO A 42 -26.88 -11.83 -6.43
C PRO A 42 -25.69 -12.80 -6.48
N ALA A 43 -25.50 -13.47 -7.63
CA ALA A 43 -24.35 -14.36 -7.83
C ALA A 43 -23.06 -13.55 -7.92
N PHE A 44 -23.08 -12.38 -8.56
CA PHE A 44 -21.93 -11.49 -8.63
C PHE A 44 -21.50 -11.00 -7.25
N TYR A 45 -22.44 -10.52 -6.43
CA TYR A 45 -22.14 -10.08 -5.06
C TYR A 45 -21.56 -11.22 -4.21
N TRP A 46 -22.14 -12.41 -4.30
CA TRP A 46 -21.63 -13.58 -3.60
C TRP A 46 -20.19 -13.93 -4.04
N TRP A 47 -19.94 -13.98 -5.35
CA TRP A 47 -18.61 -14.30 -5.88
C TRP A 47 -17.57 -13.23 -5.58
N ARG A 48 -17.93 -11.95 -5.56
CA ARG A 48 -17.01 -10.87 -5.16
C ARG A 48 -16.52 -11.07 -3.72
N THR A 49 -17.44 -11.36 -2.80
CA THR A 49 -17.11 -11.61 -1.39
C THR A 49 -16.31 -12.91 -1.23
N GLU A 50 -16.74 -13.99 -1.89
CA GLU A 50 -16.08 -15.29 -1.81
C GLU A 50 -14.67 -15.27 -2.42
N LEU A 51 -14.45 -14.54 -3.53
CA LEU A 51 -13.13 -14.36 -4.12
C LEU A 51 -12.21 -13.48 -3.27
N ALA A 52 -12.74 -12.46 -2.59
CA ALA A 52 -11.98 -11.66 -1.65
C ALA A 52 -11.50 -12.51 -0.46
N ARG A 53 -12.41 -13.31 0.14
CA ARG A 53 -12.10 -14.26 1.21
C ARG A 53 -11.05 -15.28 0.80
N ARG A 54 -11.16 -15.82 -0.42
CA ARG A 54 -10.17 -16.77 -0.98
C ARG A 54 -8.85 -16.09 -1.31
N GLY A 55 -8.89 -14.86 -1.82
CA GLY A 55 -7.72 -14.04 -2.14
C GLY A 55 -6.86 -13.76 -0.91
N GLN A 56 -7.49 -13.46 0.23
CA GLN A 56 -6.80 -13.30 1.53
C GLN A 56 -6.14 -14.60 2.01
N SER A 57 -6.73 -15.75 1.67
CA SER A 57 -6.18 -17.07 2.01
C SER A 57 -5.08 -17.54 1.05
N THR A 58 -5.04 -17.00 -0.18
CA THR A 58 -3.99 -17.23 -1.19
C THR A 58 -2.93 -16.13 -1.26
N ALA A 59 -3.11 -15.03 -0.52
CA ALA A 59 -2.09 -14.02 -0.31
C ALA A 59 -1.02 -14.59 0.63
N GLN A 60 -0.32 -15.61 0.16
CA GLN A 60 1.09 -15.72 0.54
C GLN A 60 1.73 -14.38 0.16
N PRO A 61 2.50 -13.75 1.05
CA PRO A 61 3.16 -12.50 0.72
C PRO A 61 4.02 -12.75 -0.52
N ALA A 62 3.61 -12.18 -1.65
CA ALA A 62 4.47 -12.13 -2.82
C ALA A 62 5.68 -11.29 -2.41
N PHE A 63 6.89 -11.84 -2.50
CA PHE A 63 8.10 -11.07 -2.31
C PHE A 63 8.12 -9.96 -3.36
N VAL A 64 7.76 -8.74 -2.95
CA VAL A 64 7.89 -7.55 -3.79
C VAL A 64 9.35 -7.10 -3.70
N PRO A 65 10.07 -6.94 -4.83
CA PRO A 65 11.44 -6.48 -4.81
C PRO A 65 11.51 -5.07 -4.21
N VAL A 66 12.20 -4.93 -3.08
CA VAL A 66 12.56 -3.65 -2.50
C VAL A 66 13.86 -3.21 -3.17
N HIS A 67 13.81 -2.11 -3.92
CA HIS A 67 15.02 -1.48 -4.44
C HIS A 67 15.71 -0.73 -3.31
N VAL A 68 16.85 -1.25 -2.85
CA VAL A 68 17.76 -0.49 -1.98
C VAL A 68 18.43 0.56 -2.85
N VAL A 69 17.86 1.77 -2.84
CA VAL A 69 18.53 2.94 -3.41
C VAL A 69 19.74 3.22 -2.52
N ALA A 70 20.91 3.40 -3.14
CA ALA A 70 22.19 3.56 -2.46
C ALA A 70 22.10 4.55 -1.29
N ASP A 71 22.86 4.23 -0.24
CA ASP A 71 22.92 4.93 1.04
C ASP A 71 22.76 6.44 0.89
N THR A 72 21.72 7.01 1.48
CA THR A 72 21.63 8.45 1.67
C THR A 72 22.90 8.91 2.38
N PRO A 73 23.59 9.97 1.89
CA PRO A 73 24.81 10.44 2.54
C PRO A 73 24.52 10.71 4.02
N ALA A 74 25.38 10.18 4.89
CA ALA A 74 25.24 10.26 6.34
C ALA A 74 24.83 11.68 6.75
N CYS A 75 23.65 11.78 7.36
CA CYS A 75 23.04 13.04 7.76
C CYS A 75 22.98 13.08 9.28
N ILE A 76 23.53 14.14 9.88
CA ILE A 76 23.35 14.41 11.30
C ILE A 76 22.12 15.32 11.44
N GLU A 77 21.11 14.85 12.17
CA GLU A 77 19.92 15.66 12.52
C GLU A 77 20.02 16.08 13.99
N ILE A 78 19.92 17.39 14.24
CA ILE A 78 19.91 17.99 15.58
C ILE A 78 18.54 18.61 15.80
N THR A 79 17.85 18.19 16.86
CA THR A 79 16.55 18.74 17.26
C THR A 79 16.73 19.72 18.41
N LEU A 80 16.23 20.95 18.25
CA LEU A 80 16.30 22.01 19.27
C LEU A 80 15.02 22.02 20.14
N PRO A 81 15.08 22.57 21.37
CA PRO A 81 13.92 22.66 22.28
C PRO A 81 12.68 23.41 21.75
N GLY A 82 12.76 24.09 20.60
CA GLY A 82 11.62 24.74 19.93
C GLY A 82 10.99 23.94 18.78
N GLY A 83 11.33 22.65 18.62
CA GLY A 83 10.83 21.80 17.52
C GLY A 83 11.52 22.06 16.16
N GLN A 84 12.46 23.00 16.12
CA GLN A 84 13.31 23.24 14.97
C GLN A 84 14.28 22.07 14.78
N ARG A 85 14.57 21.75 13.52
CA ARG A 85 15.47 20.64 13.15
C ARG A 85 16.54 21.13 12.20
N VAL A 86 17.79 20.89 12.55
CA VAL A 86 18.96 21.17 11.72
C VAL A 86 19.45 19.87 11.12
N ARG A 87 19.56 19.81 9.79
CA ARG A 87 20.08 18.66 9.05
C ARG A 87 21.40 19.01 8.40
N ILE A 88 22.44 18.26 8.75
CA ILE A 88 23.79 18.44 8.25
C ILE A 88 24.09 17.27 7.32
N ARG A 89 24.39 17.58 6.06
CA ARG A 89 24.84 16.59 5.06
C ARG A 89 26.29 16.90 4.69
N GLY A 90 27.14 15.88 4.67
CA GLY A 90 28.57 16.03 4.37
C GLY A 90 29.37 16.63 5.54
N SER A 91 30.60 17.07 5.25
CA SER A 91 31.48 17.69 6.24
C SER A 91 31.01 19.11 6.57
N VAL A 92 30.83 19.41 7.85
CA VAL A 92 30.53 20.76 8.34
C VAL A 92 31.71 21.26 9.17
N ASP A 93 32.06 22.52 8.99
CA ASP A 93 33.01 23.20 9.85
C ASP A 93 32.41 23.49 11.23
N ARG A 94 33.21 23.31 12.28
CA ARG A 94 32.78 23.47 13.68
C ARG A 94 32.28 24.90 13.95
N GLN A 95 32.99 25.90 13.45
CA GLN A 95 32.65 27.30 13.73
C GLN A 95 31.33 27.67 13.05
N THR A 96 31.18 27.26 11.79
CA THR A 96 29.95 27.47 11.02
C THR A 96 28.73 26.84 11.71
N LEU A 97 28.86 25.62 12.24
CA LEU A 97 27.77 24.97 12.98
C LEU A 97 27.46 25.69 14.30
N ALA A 98 28.49 26.14 15.02
CA ALA A 98 28.31 26.87 16.28
C ALA A 98 27.56 28.19 16.06
N ASP A 99 27.91 28.95 15.02
CA ASP A 99 27.29 30.23 14.69
C ASP A 99 25.79 30.05 14.35
N VAL A 100 25.46 29.02 13.54
CA VAL A 100 24.06 28.70 13.20
C VAL A 100 23.26 28.31 14.44
N LEU A 101 23.81 27.47 15.32
CA LEU A 101 23.14 27.07 16.56
C LEU A 101 22.97 28.25 17.53
N ALA A 102 23.94 29.16 17.62
CA ALA A 102 23.83 30.37 18.42
C ALA A 102 22.67 31.26 17.95
N VAL A 103 22.53 31.46 16.63
CA VAL A 103 21.40 32.23 16.06
C VAL A 103 20.06 31.55 16.36
N LEU A 104 19.94 30.24 16.09
CA LEU A 104 18.67 29.52 16.29
C LEU A 104 18.24 29.43 17.76
N THR A 105 19.18 29.31 18.69
CA THR A 105 18.89 29.30 20.13
C THR A 105 18.51 30.68 20.66
N SER A 106 19.14 31.75 20.14
CA SER A 106 18.79 33.13 20.52
C SER A 106 17.42 33.58 19.99
N ALA A 107 16.97 33.05 18.86
CA ALA A 107 15.68 33.37 18.25
C ALA A 107 14.50 32.58 18.83
N GLY A 108 14.76 31.56 19.65
CA GLY A 108 13.75 30.71 20.30
C GLY A 108 13.62 30.92 21.80
N ALA A 109 14.28 31.94 22.37
CA ALA A 109 14.21 32.33 23.77
C ALA A 109 13.17 33.45 23.98
#